data_AF-A0A831K4N1-F1
#
_entry.id   AF-A0A831K4N1-F1
#
_cell.length_a   1.000
_cell.length_b   1.000
_cell.length_c   1.000
_cell.angle_alpha   90.00
_cell.angle_beta   90.00
_cell.angle_gamma   90.00
#
_symmetry.space_group_name_H-M   'P 1'
#
loop_
_entity.id
_entity.type
_entity.pdbx_description
1 polymer ?
#
loop_
_entity_poly.entity_id
_entity_poly.type
_entity_poly.pdbx_seq_one_letter_code
_entity_poly.pdbx_strand_id
1 'polypeptide(L)' 'SRECRNCHNFESMDFERQESRSADRHEEAIEKGYTCIDCHKGIAHTLPEGYDPGEDAPGGEDEG' A
#
# COMPACT_ATOMS: atom_id res chain seq x y z
N SER A 1 -3.12 3.75 -6.53
CA SER A 1 -3.95 4.93 -6.82
C SER A 1 -3.24 6.21 -6.37
N ARG A 2 -3.48 7.30 -7.10
CA ARG A 2 -2.86 8.60 -6.85
C ARG A 2 -3.52 9.35 -5.69
N GLU A 3 -4.77 9.01 -5.36
CA GLU A 3 -5.58 9.67 -4.32
C GLU A 3 -5.06 9.44 -2.90
N CYS A 4 -4.65 8.20 -2.57
CA CYS A 4 -4.04 7.95 -1.26
C CYS A 4 -2.70 8.68 -1.12
N ARG A 5 -1.90 8.66 -2.20
CA ARG A 5 -0.56 9.28 -2.25
C ARG A 5 -0.57 10.80 -2.29
N ASN A 6 -1.70 11.40 -2.67
CA ASN A 6 -1.87 12.85 -2.67
C ASN A 6 -1.94 13.41 -1.23
N CYS A 7 -2.56 12.65 -0.32
CA CYS A 7 -2.70 13.03 1.09
C CYS A 7 -1.74 12.29 2.04
N HIS A 8 -1.21 11.13 1.64
CA HIS A 8 -0.30 10.29 2.44
C HIS A 8 0.92 9.84 1.62
N ASN A 9 2.12 10.23 2.04
CA ASN A 9 3.37 9.78 1.44
C ASN A 9 4.23 9.08 2.51
N PHE A 10 4.95 8.03 2.13
CA PHE A 10 5.97 7.41 2.97
C PHE A 10 6.97 8.43 3.52
N GLU A 11 7.34 9.44 2.73
CA GLU A 11 8.25 10.53 3.15
C GLU A 11 7.68 11.41 4.28
N SER A 12 6.35 11.40 4.45
CA SER A 12 5.67 12.15 5.51
C SER A 12 5.37 11.30 6.74
N MET A 13 5.75 10.02 6.72
CA MET A 13 5.60 9.12 7.86
C MET A 13 6.82 9.22 8.79
N ASP A 14 6.54 9.19 10.09
CA ASP A 14 7.57 9.05 11.12
C ASP A 14 7.54 7.58 11.62
N PHE A 15 8.52 6.79 11.19
CA PHE A 15 8.59 5.36 11.54
C PHE A 15 8.97 5.12 13.01
N GLU A 16 9.66 6.07 13.66
CA GLU A 16 10.04 5.94 15.07
C GLU A 16 8.83 6.03 16.01
N ARG A 17 7.74 6.64 15.52
CA ARG A 17 6.47 6.75 16.24
C ARG A 17 5.51 5.59 16.01
N GLN A 18 5.89 4.62 15.17
CA GLN A 18 5.08 3.45 14.87
C GLN A 18 5.46 2.27 15.76
N GLU A 19 4.52 1.35 15.97
CA GLU A 19 4.84 0.03 16.52
C GLU A 19 5.86 -0.66 15.62
N SER A 20 6.82 -1.38 16.20
CA SER A 20 7.97 -1.97 15.48
C SER A 20 7.53 -2.76 14.24
N ARG A 21 6.53 -3.63 14.39
CA ARG A 21 5.99 -4.42 13.28
C ARG A 21 5.47 -3.56 12.12
N SER A 22 4.86 -2.41 12.41
CA SER A 22 4.31 -1.54 11.37
C SER A 22 5.43 -0.80 10.64
N ALA A 23 6.45 -0.34 11.37
CA ALA A 23 7.65 0.27 10.78
C ALA A 23 8.35 -0.72 9.82
N ASP A 24 8.61 -1.95 10.28
CA ASP A 24 9.25 -3.01 9.47
C ASP A 24 8.48 -3.27 8.17
N ARG A 25 7.13 -3.23 8.21
CA ARG A 25 6.29 -3.47 7.04
C ARG A 25 6.25 -2.30 6.07
N HIS A 26 6.31 -1.08 6.58
CA HIS A 26 6.42 0.09 5.72
C HIS A 26 7.80 0.16 5.06
N GLU A 27 8.87 -0.23 5.74
CA GLU A 27 10.20 -0.38 5.14
C GLU A 27 10.20 -1.42 4.02
N GLU A 28 9.68 -2.63 4.29
CA GLU A 28 9.54 -3.70 3.28
C GLU A 28 8.72 -3.22 2.06
N ALA A 29 7.64 -2.47 2.29
CA ALA A 29 6.80 -1.94 1.22
C ALA A 29 7.56 -0.93 0.33
N ILE A 30 8.42 -0.09 0.90
CA ILE A 30 9.27 0.82 0.14
C ILE A 30 10.27 0.04 -0.71
N GLU A 31 10.96 -0.92 -0.10
CA GLU A 31 11.96 -1.76 -0.78
C GLU A 31 11.36 -2.55 -1.95
N LYS A 32 10.16 -3.09 -1.78
CA LYS A 32 9.46 -3.91 -2.77
C LYS A 32 8.63 -3.09 -3.77
N GLY A 33 8.62 -1.77 -3.66
CA GLY A 33 7.84 -0.90 -4.53
C GLY A 33 6.33 -0.99 -4.32
N TYR A 34 5.87 -1.56 -3.21
CA TYR A 34 4.46 -1.62 -2.86
C TYR A 34 3.87 -0.24 -2.61
N THR A 35 2.55 -0.20 -2.67
CA THR A 35 1.74 0.98 -2.43
C THR A 35 0.93 0.79 -1.17
N CYS A 36 0.48 1.89 -0.58
CA CYS A 36 -0.38 1.85 0.61
C CYS A 36 -1.64 1.00 0.38
N ILE A 37 -2.11 0.91 -0.87
CA ILE A 37 -3.33 0.22 -1.24
C ILE A 37 -3.14 -1.30 -1.26
N ASP A 38 -1.93 -1.80 -1.50
CA ASP A 38 -1.68 -3.24 -1.54
C ASP A 38 -1.94 -3.90 -0.19
N CYS A 39 -1.79 -3.15 0.91
CA CYS A 39 -2.09 -3.63 2.27
C CYS A 39 -3.32 -2.96 2.91
N HIS A 40 -3.57 -1.67 2.66
CA HIS A 40 -4.64 -0.90 3.32
C HIS A 40 -5.91 -0.73 2.48
N LYS A 41 -6.10 -1.60 1.48
CA LYS A 41 -7.29 -1.61 0.63
C LYS A 41 -8.58 -1.69 1.46
N GLY A 42 -9.54 -0.81 1.17
CA GLY A 42 -10.87 -0.87 1.80
C GLY A 42 -10.95 -0.37 3.25
N ILE A 43 -9.86 0.16 3.84
CA ILE A 43 -9.86 0.58 5.25
C ILE A 43 -10.46 1.98 5.44
N ALA A 44 -9.92 2.99 4.75
CA ALA A 44 -10.36 4.38 4.90
C ALA A 44 -11.60 4.70 4.03
N HIS A 45 -11.69 4.04 2.88
CA HIS A 45 -12.82 4.13 1.96
C HIS A 45 -13.23 2.71 1.57
N THR A 46 -14.53 2.43 1.67
CA THR A 46 -15.08 1.14 1.25
C THR A 46 -14.83 0.89 -0.22
N LEU A 47 -14.58 -0.37 -0.55
CA LEU A 47 -14.51 -0.77 -1.95
C LEU A 47 -15.89 -0.66 -2.60
N PRO A 48 -15.95 -0.34 -3.90
CA PRO A 48 -17.21 -0.30 -4.63
C PRO A 48 -17.85 -1.70 -4.69
N GLU A 49 -19.18 -1.74 -4.82
CA GLU A 49 -19.89 -2.99 -5.05
C GLU A 49 -19.42 -3.63 -6.37
N GLY A 50 -19.11 -4.93 -6.33
CA GLY A 50 -18.61 -5.66 -7.50
C GLY A 50 -17.11 -5.52 -7.77
N TYR A 51 -16.34 -4.94 -6.85
CA TYR A 51 -14.88 -4.87 -6.94
C TYR A 51 -14.25 -6.27 -7.16
N ASP A 52 -13.39 -6.39 -8.18
CA ASP A 52 -12.61 -7.59 -8.48
C ASP A 52 -11.14 -7.41 -8.01
N PRO A 53 -10.66 -8.23 -7.04
CA PRO A 53 -9.27 -8.15 -6.59
C PRO A 53 -8.22 -8.43 -7.67
N GLY A 54 -8.59 -9.06 -8.78
CA GLY A 54 -7.68 -9.31 -9.91
C GLY A 54 -7.24 -8.04 -10.66
N GLU A 55 -7.98 -6.93 -10.57
CA GLU A 55 -7.67 -5.68 -11.27
C GLU A 55 -6.45 -4.94 -10.67
N ASP A 56 -6.17 -5.18 -9.39
CA ASP A 56 -5.12 -4.52 -8.63
C ASP A 56 -3.97 -5.47 -8.25
N ALA A 57 -3.93 -6.69 -8.79
CA ALA A 57 -2.88 -7.64 -8.47
C ALA A 57 -1.51 -7.11 -8.95
N PRO A 58 -0.51 -6.95 -8.06
CA PRO A 58 0.84 -6.60 -8.50
C PRO A 58 1.46 -7.82 -9.20
N GLY A 59 1.71 -7.75 -10.51
CA GLY A 59 2.28 -8.88 -11.26
C GLY A 59 2.17 -8.80 -12.78
N GLY A 60 2.42 -7.63 -13.36
CA GLY A 60 2.63 -7.47 -14.80
C GLY A 60 4.11 -7.30 -15.15
N GLU A 61 5.00 -8.17 -14.65
CA GLU A 61 6.36 -8.35 -15.20
C GLU A 61 6.94 -9.71 -14.77
N ASP A 62 7.08 -10.57 -15.78
CA ASP A 62 8.14 -11.58 -15.99
C ASP A 62 8.86 -12.12 -14.73
N GLU A 63 8.39 -13.26 -14.22
CA GLU A 63 9.24 -14.24 -13.54
C GLU A 63 9.18 -15.54 -14.35
N GLY A 64 10.31 -15.89 -14.99
CA GLY A 64 10.50 -17.16 -15.72
C GLY A 64 10.57 -18.41 -14.86
#